data_AF-A0AA41Q5R5-F1
#
_entry.id   AF-A0AA41Q5R5-F1
#
_cell.length_a   1.000
_cell.length_b   1.000
_cell.length_c   1.000
_cell.angle_alpha   90.00
_cell.angle_beta   90.00
_cell.angle_gamma   90.00
#
_symmetry.space_group_name_H-M   'P 1'
#
loop_
_entity.id
_entity.type
_entity.pdbx_description
1 polymer ?
#
loop_
_entity_poly.entity_id
_entity_poly.type
_entity_poly.pdbx_seq_one_letter_code
_entity_poly.pdbx_strand_id
1 'polypeptide(L)'
;MTPLAWTLFAMAAVLAVVDWVAVGREDTRLERRAKPAVMAALIAAAAALDPNSQGQRAAFLVALGLSLIRDLLPTGDRRRFPAAVAAALGAHTAYVVGFQQVGWSWLWAAAGIVVVLVATLGFAVHLVLGVRATEPRLTFPVVAYIGVLSLMVVAASATGQPTAVAGAFLFYCADALTGWNRFREPTAYARPLIAVSYHLAQFLLVISLV
;
A
#
# COMPACT_ATOMS: atom_id res chain seq x y z
N MET A 1 -10.99 14.18 -14.64
CA MET A 1 -10.39 14.75 -13.42
C MET A 1 -10.94 16.15 -13.19
N THR A 2 -11.58 16.39 -12.06
CA THR A 2 -12.17 17.69 -11.70
C THR A 2 -11.08 18.67 -11.21
N PRO A 3 -11.27 20.00 -11.29
CA PRO A 3 -10.34 20.97 -10.72
C PRO A 3 -10.11 20.74 -9.22
N LEU A 4 -11.16 20.37 -8.49
CA LEU A 4 -11.08 20.02 -7.07
C LEU A 4 -10.17 18.81 -6.84
N ALA A 5 -10.32 17.73 -7.61
CA ALA A 5 -9.46 16.55 -7.49
C ALA A 5 -7.98 16.91 -7.73
N TRP A 6 -7.67 17.74 -8.73
CA TRP A 6 -6.31 18.22 -8.96
C TRP A 6 -5.74 18.99 -7.78
N THR A 7 -6.51 19.90 -7.18
CA THR A 7 -6.05 20.65 -5.98
C THR A 7 -5.79 19.73 -4.79
N LEU A 8 -6.63 18.71 -4.59
CA LEU A 8 -6.48 17.73 -3.51
C LEU A 8 -5.27 16.82 -3.74
N PHE A 9 -5.00 16.42 -4.98
CA PHE A 9 -3.78 15.68 -5.34
C PHE A 9 -2.52 16.52 -5.11
N ALA A 10 -2.52 17.78 -5.52
CA ALA A 10 -1.41 18.69 -5.28
C ALA A 10 -1.16 18.88 -3.78
N MET A 11 -2.23 19.07 -3.00
CA MET A 11 -2.16 19.15 -1.53
C MET A 11 -1.61 17.86 -0.92
N ALA A 12 -2.10 16.69 -1.35
CA ALA A 12 -1.58 15.40 -0.91
C ALA A 12 -0.09 15.28 -1.22
N ALA A 13 0.35 15.73 -2.40
CA ALA A 13 1.75 15.64 -2.82
C ALA A 13 2.66 16.52 -1.96
N VAL A 14 2.23 17.74 -1.63
CA VAL A 14 2.94 18.61 -0.68
C VAL A 14 3.02 17.96 0.69
N LEU A 15 1.91 17.41 1.21
CA LEU A 15 1.88 16.70 2.49
C LEU A 15 2.78 15.46 2.48
N ALA A 16 2.89 14.75 1.36
CA ALA A 16 3.75 13.59 1.21
C ALA A 16 5.23 14.00 1.27
N VAL A 17 5.61 15.10 0.62
CA VAL A 17 6.97 15.65 0.74
C VAL A 17 7.26 16.09 2.17
N VAL A 18 6.31 16.72 2.85
CA VAL A 18 6.44 17.08 4.28
C VAL A 18 6.67 15.83 5.13
N ASP A 19 5.92 14.75 4.90
CA ASP A 19 6.13 13.47 5.58
C ASP A 19 7.51 12.86 5.29
N TRP A 20 7.95 12.87 4.03
CA TRP A 20 9.26 12.34 3.65
C TRP A 20 10.41 13.11 4.34
N VAL A 21 10.29 14.45 4.43
CA VAL A 21 11.25 15.28 5.18
C VAL A 21 11.17 14.97 6.67
N ALA A 22 9.98 14.78 7.23
CA ALA A 22 9.80 14.41 8.62
C ALA A 22 10.48 13.07 8.94
N VAL A 23 10.25 12.05 8.10
CA VAL A 23 10.86 10.72 8.22
C VAL A 23 12.38 10.81 8.07
N GLY A 24 12.89 11.56 7.10
CA GLY A 24 14.33 11.75 6.87
C GLY A 24 15.04 12.51 7.99
N ARG A 25 14.32 13.36 8.73
CA ARG A 25 14.82 14.07 9.92
C ARG A 25 14.50 13.35 11.24
N GLU A 26 13.88 12.17 11.17
CA GLU A 26 13.40 11.39 12.32
C GLU A 26 12.42 12.17 13.23
N ASP A 27 11.71 13.17 12.69
CA ASP A 27 10.70 13.94 13.42
C ASP A 27 9.38 13.17 13.52
N THR A 28 9.29 12.32 14.55
CA THR A 28 8.11 11.50 14.81
C THR A 28 6.83 12.29 15.10
N ARG A 29 6.92 13.57 15.50
CA ARG A 29 5.72 14.39 15.77
C ARG A 29 5.11 14.87 14.46
N LEU A 30 5.95 15.33 13.54
CA LEU A 30 5.51 15.75 12.22
C LEU A 30 5.04 14.56 11.39
N GLU A 31 5.77 13.44 11.38
CA GLU A 31 5.40 12.18 10.71
C GLU A 31 4.01 11.69 11.14
N ARG A 32 3.73 11.69 12.46
CA ARG A 32 2.42 11.28 13.01
C ARG A 32 1.24 12.14 12.52
N ARG A 33 1.48 13.35 12.04
CA ARG A 33 0.44 14.26 11.53
C ARG A 33 0.40 14.27 10.00
N ALA A 34 1.57 14.32 9.37
CA ALA A 34 1.70 14.40 7.92
C ALA A 34 1.17 13.13 7.25
N LYS A 35 1.55 11.95 7.75
CA LYS A 35 1.14 10.66 7.16
C LYS A 35 -0.39 10.47 7.10
N PRO A 36 -1.16 10.67 8.18
CA PRO A 36 -2.63 10.66 8.10
C PRO A 36 -3.20 11.77 7.19
N ALA A 37 -2.57 12.95 7.16
CA ALA A 37 -3.03 14.06 6.32
C ALA A 37 -2.90 13.75 4.82
N VAL A 38 -1.83 13.07 4.39
CA VAL A 38 -1.68 12.56 3.01
C VAL A 38 -2.85 11.66 2.66
N MET A 39 -3.14 10.67 3.51
CA MET A 39 -4.21 9.72 3.28
C MET A 39 -5.59 10.39 3.26
N ALA A 40 -5.85 11.34 4.16
CA ALA A 40 -7.10 12.11 4.16
C ALA A 40 -7.27 12.93 2.87
N ALA A 41 -6.20 13.56 2.38
CA ALA A 41 -6.21 14.29 1.12
C ALA A 41 -6.45 13.36 -0.08
N LEU A 42 -5.85 12.17 -0.11
CA LEU A 42 -6.09 11.15 -1.14
C LEU A 42 -7.51 10.58 -1.10
N ILE A 43 -8.09 10.37 0.09
CA ILE A 43 -9.50 9.97 0.24
C ILE A 43 -10.41 11.06 -0.35
N ALA A 44 -10.16 12.33 -0.03
CA ALA A 44 -10.92 13.44 -0.58
C ALA A 44 -10.76 13.53 -2.11
N ALA A 45 -9.54 13.34 -2.63
CA ALA A 45 -9.28 13.34 -4.08
C ALA A 45 -10.02 12.20 -4.79
N ALA A 46 -9.99 10.99 -4.21
CA ALA A 46 -10.72 9.82 -4.72
C ALA A 46 -12.24 10.03 -4.72
N ALA A 47 -12.77 10.76 -3.73
CA ALA A 47 -14.19 11.10 -3.66
C ALA A 47 -14.60 12.19 -4.67
N ALA A 48 -13.71 13.15 -4.94
CA ALA A 48 -13.97 14.33 -5.78
C ALA A 48 -13.71 14.13 -7.28
N LEU A 49 -13.00 13.07 -7.67
CA LEU A 49 -12.79 12.72 -9.08
C LEU A 49 -14.03 12.06 -9.70
N ASP A 50 -14.11 12.10 -11.03
CA ASP A 50 -15.11 11.39 -11.83
C ASP A 50 -14.56 9.99 -12.18
N PRO A 51 -14.99 8.92 -11.50
CA PRO A 51 -14.38 7.60 -11.69
C PRO A 51 -14.93 6.88 -12.93
N ASN A 52 -14.11 6.02 -13.53
CA ASN A 52 -14.54 5.09 -14.57
C ASN A 52 -15.53 4.03 -14.04
N SER A 53 -15.44 3.68 -12.76
CA SER A 53 -16.33 2.72 -12.09
C SER A 53 -16.68 3.17 -10.67
N GLN A 54 -17.98 3.30 -10.40
CA GLN A 54 -18.48 3.66 -9.07
C GLN A 54 -18.19 2.57 -8.03
N GLY A 55 -18.28 1.30 -8.43
CA GLY A 55 -17.94 0.17 -7.57
C GLY A 55 -16.45 0.15 -7.20
N GLN A 56 -15.58 0.41 -8.17
CA GLN A 56 -14.14 0.51 -7.93
C GLN A 56 -13.83 1.64 -6.94
N ARG A 57 -14.40 2.84 -7.16
CA ARG A 57 -14.22 3.99 -6.25
C ARG A 57 -14.65 3.66 -4.83
N ALA A 58 -15.82 3.05 -4.64
CA ALA A 58 -16.31 2.69 -3.30
C ALA A 58 -15.35 1.72 -2.58
N ALA A 59 -14.87 0.70 -3.27
CA ALA A 59 -13.90 -0.24 -2.71
C ALA A 59 -12.55 0.43 -2.39
N PHE A 60 -12.08 1.34 -3.24
CA PHE A 60 -10.84 2.09 -3.02
C PHE A 60 -10.96 3.06 -1.85
N LEU A 61 -12.12 3.71 -1.65
CA LEU A 61 -12.35 4.55 -0.46
C LEU A 61 -12.28 3.74 0.84
N VAL A 62 -12.82 2.51 0.85
CA VAL A 62 -12.65 1.58 1.97
C VAL A 62 -11.16 1.23 2.16
N ALA A 63 -10.45 0.93 1.08
CA ALA A 63 -9.03 0.59 1.14
C ALA A 63 -8.16 1.74 1.68
N LEU A 64 -8.40 2.97 1.23
CA LEU A 64 -7.73 4.18 1.70
C LEU A 64 -8.07 4.48 3.17
N GLY A 65 -9.33 4.30 3.58
CA GLY A 65 -9.75 4.46 4.96
C GLY A 65 -9.08 3.46 5.91
N LEU A 66 -8.97 2.19 5.49
CA LEU A 66 -8.24 1.16 6.24
C LEU A 66 -6.72 1.44 6.26
N SER A 67 -6.17 1.98 5.17
CA SER A 67 -4.78 2.42 5.10
C SER A 67 -4.50 3.60 6.05
N LEU A 68 -5.44 4.55 6.17
CA LEU A 68 -5.41 5.63 7.16
C LEU A 68 -5.45 5.08 8.59
N ILE A 69 -6.34 4.12 8.88
CA ILE A 69 -6.39 3.46 10.20
C ILE A 69 -5.04 2.80 10.52
N ARG A 70 -4.45 2.09 9.56
CA ARG A 70 -3.11 1.50 9.69
C ARG A 70 -2.06 2.55 10.04
N ASP A 71 -2.09 3.71 9.39
CA ASP A 71 -1.12 4.78 9.61
C ASP A 71 -1.27 5.47 10.99
N LEU A 72 -2.45 5.38 11.61
CA LEU A 72 -2.69 5.80 13.00
C LEU A 72 -2.20 4.78 14.04
N LEU A 73 -1.92 3.54 13.63
CA LEU A 73 -1.44 2.46 14.50
C LEU A 73 0.10 2.38 14.44
N PRO A 74 0.83 2.74 15.51
CA PRO A 74 2.28 2.70 15.52
C PRO A 74 2.79 1.27 15.28
N THR A 75 3.50 1.05 14.17
CA THR A 75 4.06 -0.28 13.81
C THR A 75 5.20 -0.73 14.73
N GLY A 76 5.83 0.20 15.44
CA GLY A 76 6.84 -0.09 16.48
C GLY A 76 6.25 -0.65 17.79
N ASP A 77 4.94 -0.49 18.03
CA ASP A 77 4.27 -1.06 19.20
C ASP A 77 3.85 -2.51 18.92
N ARG A 78 4.47 -3.47 19.60
CA ARG A 78 4.18 -4.91 19.44
C ARG A 78 2.71 -5.26 19.72
N ARG A 79 2.01 -4.50 20.57
CA ARG A 79 0.58 -4.73 20.87
C ARG A 79 -0.33 -4.29 19.74
N ARG A 80 0.05 -3.24 19.02
CA ARG A 80 -0.76 -2.64 17.94
C ARG A 80 -0.39 -3.18 16.56
N PHE A 81 0.80 -3.78 16.42
CA PHE A 81 1.25 -4.36 15.16
C PHE A 81 0.25 -5.35 14.53
N PRO A 82 -0.36 -6.30 15.26
CA PRO A 82 -1.36 -7.19 14.67
C PRO A 82 -2.59 -6.44 14.11
N ALA A 83 -3.04 -5.39 14.79
CA ALA A 83 -4.15 -4.56 14.32
C ALA A 83 -3.76 -3.76 13.07
N ALA A 84 -2.52 -3.26 12.99
CA ALA A 84 -2.00 -2.60 11.80
C ALA A 84 -1.92 -3.56 10.61
N VAL A 85 -1.45 -4.79 10.83
CA VAL A 85 -1.42 -5.85 9.81
C VAL A 85 -2.84 -6.22 9.35
N ALA A 86 -3.80 -6.32 10.27
CA ALA A 86 -5.19 -6.61 9.94
C ALA A 86 -5.84 -5.47 9.11
N ALA A 87 -5.63 -4.21 9.50
CA ALA A 87 -6.09 -3.05 8.73
C ALA A 87 -5.49 -3.02 7.33
N ALA A 88 -4.18 -3.29 7.23
CA ALA A 88 -3.50 -3.42 5.95
C ALA A 88 -4.09 -4.55 5.11
N LEU A 89 -4.27 -5.76 5.66
CA LEU A 89 -4.86 -6.89 4.95
C LEU A 89 -6.26 -6.57 4.41
N GLY A 90 -7.08 -5.88 5.20
CA GLY A 90 -8.39 -5.40 4.79
C GLY A 90 -8.29 -4.39 3.64
N ALA A 91 -7.33 -3.46 3.69
CA ALA A 91 -7.10 -2.50 2.61
C ALA A 91 -6.76 -3.19 1.28
N HIS A 92 -5.83 -4.15 1.29
CA HIS A 92 -5.45 -4.90 0.09
C HIS A 92 -6.62 -5.72 -0.46
N THR A 93 -7.41 -6.35 0.41
CA THR A 93 -8.63 -7.06 0.00
C THR A 93 -9.62 -6.11 -0.67
N ALA A 94 -9.81 -4.91 -0.12
CA ALA A 94 -10.69 -3.91 -0.71
C ALA A 94 -10.16 -3.42 -2.09
N TYR A 95 -8.85 -3.26 -2.25
CA TYR A 95 -8.25 -3.00 -3.57
C TYR A 95 -8.52 -4.13 -4.57
N VAL A 96 -8.35 -5.40 -4.17
CA VAL A 96 -8.67 -6.56 -5.02
C VAL A 96 -10.13 -6.52 -5.47
N VAL A 97 -11.07 -6.28 -4.54
CA VAL A 97 -12.49 -6.15 -4.86
C VAL A 97 -12.73 -5.00 -5.84
N GLY A 98 -12.06 -3.86 -5.66
CA GLY A 98 -12.16 -2.72 -6.57
C GLY A 98 -11.68 -3.04 -7.99
N PHE A 99 -10.54 -3.74 -8.14
CA PHE A 99 -10.02 -4.13 -9.45
C PHE A 99 -10.93 -5.11 -10.21
N GLN A 100 -11.80 -5.85 -9.52
CA GLN A 100 -12.81 -6.70 -10.16
C GLN A 100 -13.99 -5.90 -10.73
N GLN A 101 -14.11 -4.60 -10.43
CA GLN A 101 -15.18 -3.72 -10.93
C GLN A 101 -14.85 -3.03 -12.25
N VAL A 102 -13.73 -3.39 -12.88
CA VAL A 102 -13.26 -2.89 -14.18
C VAL A 102 -12.91 -4.07 -15.10
N GLY A 103 -12.51 -3.77 -16.34
CA GLY A 103 -12.17 -4.80 -17.33
C GLY A 103 -11.11 -5.79 -16.82
N TRP A 104 -11.28 -7.07 -17.15
CA TRP A 104 -10.41 -8.15 -16.70
C TRP A 104 -9.77 -8.89 -17.88
N SER A 105 -8.43 -8.96 -17.90
CA SER A 105 -7.65 -9.66 -18.91
C SER A 105 -6.82 -10.78 -18.29
N TRP A 106 -7.08 -12.02 -18.71
CA TRP A 106 -6.31 -13.18 -18.27
C TRP A 106 -4.85 -13.16 -18.73
N LEU A 107 -4.57 -12.53 -19.87
CA LEU A 107 -3.19 -12.34 -20.36
C LEU A 107 -2.39 -11.47 -19.38
N TRP A 108 -2.96 -10.33 -18.97
CA TRP A 108 -2.30 -9.44 -18.03
C TRP A 108 -2.29 -9.99 -16.60
N ALA A 109 -3.30 -10.77 -16.21
CA ALA A 109 -3.29 -11.52 -14.96
C ALA A 109 -2.12 -12.52 -14.92
N ALA A 110 -1.89 -13.26 -16.01
CA ALA A 110 -0.75 -14.18 -16.12
C ALA A 110 0.59 -13.45 -16.04
N ALA A 111 0.73 -12.27 -16.68
CA ALA A 111 1.92 -11.44 -16.52
C ALA A 111 2.12 -11.00 -15.06
N GLY A 112 1.05 -10.59 -14.37
CA GLY A 112 1.08 -10.27 -12.95
C GLY A 112 1.52 -11.45 -12.07
N ILE A 113 1.08 -12.67 -12.38
CA ILE A 113 1.51 -13.90 -11.69
C ILE A 113 3.02 -14.08 -11.86
N VAL A 114 3.56 -13.91 -13.06
CA VAL A 114 5.02 -14.02 -13.30
C VAL A 114 5.78 -12.99 -12.48
N VAL A 115 5.34 -11.73 -12.46
CA VAL A 115 5.95 -10.66 -11.65
C VAL A 115 5.94 -11.03 -10.16
N VAL A 116 4.80 -11.48 -9.66
CA VAL A 116 4.65 -11.92 -8.26
C VAL A 116 5.56 -13.10 -7.96
N LEU A 117 5.63 -14.12 -8.82
CA LEU A 117 6.48 -15.28 -8.60
C LEU A 117 7.95 -14.86 -8.52
N VAL A 118 8.42 -14.02 -9.43
CA VAL A 118 9.79 -13.50 -9.43
C VAL A 118 10.07 -12.70 -8.16
N ALA A 119 9.18 -11.76 -7.79
CA ALA A 119 9.34 -10.93 -6.59
C ALA A 119 9.29 -11.75 -5.30
N THR A 120 8.37 -12.73 -5.22
CA THR A 120 8.14 -13.56 -4.03
C THR A 120 9.27 -14.56 -3.83
N LEU A 121 9.79 -15.19 -4.90
CA LEU A 121 10.86 -16.19 -4.81
C LEU A 121 12.16 -15.59 -4.24
N GLY A 122 12.50 -14.34 -4.59
CA GLY A 122 13.69 -13.68 -4.07
C GLY A 122 13.61 -13.33 -2.58
N PHE A 123 12.42 -12.96 -2.09
CA PHE A 123 12.28 -12.28 -0.80
C PHE A 123 11.46 -13.05 0.24
N ALA A 124 10.35 -13.69 -0.14
CA ALA A 124 9.37 -14.21 0.82
C ALA A 124 9.93 -15.36 1.67
N VAL A 125 10.77 -16.22 1.11
CA VAL A 125 11.44 -17.30 1.87
C VAL A 125 12.29 -16.70 2.99
N HIS A 126 13.08 -15.68 2.66
CA HIS A 126 13.91 -14.98 3.63
C HIS A 126 13.04 -14.30 4.69
N LEU A 127 11.98 -13.59 4.30
CA LEU A 127 11.08 -12.95 5.25
C LEU A 127 10.43 -13.97 6.21
N VAL A 128 9.88 -15.07 5.69
CA VAL A 128 9.20 -16.10 6.50
C VAL A 128 10.16 -16.78 7.48
N LEU A 129 11.39 -17.08 7.06
CA LEU A 129 12.42 -17.61 7.95
C LEU A 129 12.78 -16.62 9.07
N GLY A 130 12.84 -15.31 8.75
CA GLY A 130 13.04 -14.25 9.74
C GLY A 130 11.90 -14.22 10.76
N VAL A 131 10.65 -14.21 10.29
CA VAL A 131 9.46 -14.21 11.17
C VAL A 131 9.44 -15.44 12.06
N ARG A 132 9.75 -16.63 11.54
CA ARG A 132 9.81 -17.87 12.32
C ARG A 132 10.87 -17.82 13.41
N ALA A 133 12.01 -17.18 13.15
CA ALA A 133 13.09 -17.04 14.12
C ALA A 133 12.78 -16.01 15.21
N THR A 134 12.14 -14.88 14.87
CA THR A 134 11.96 -13.76 15.80
C THR A 134 10.57 -13.72 16.47
N GLU A 135 9.50 -13.95 15.71
CA GLU A 135 8.11 -13.86 16.17
C GLU A 135 7.23 -14.99 15.56
N PRO A 136 7.45 -16.27 15.91
CA PRO A 136 6.81 -17.42 15.25
C PRO A 136 5.28 -17.34 15.16
N ARG A 137 4.63 -16.72 16.16
CA ARG A 137 3.17 -16.51 16.21
C ARG A 137 2.64 -15.65 15.06
N LEU A 138 3.49 -14.83 14.44
CA LEU A 138 3.14 -13.97 13.31
C LEU A 138 3.38 -14.64 11.95
N THR A 139 3.93 -15.85 11.90
CA THR A 139 4.24 -16.55 10.64
C THR A 139 3.01 -16.70 9.76
N PHE A 140 1.91 -17.23 10.31
CA PHE A 140 0.67 -17.41 9.56
C PHE A 140 0.08 -16.06 9.08
N PRO A 141 -0.11 -15.04 9.95
CA PRO A 141 -0.53 -13.72 9.51
C PRO A 141 0.33 -13.12 8.39
N VAL A 142 1.65 -13.24 8.46
CA VAL A 142 2.57 -12.70 7.44
C VAL A 142 2.46 -13.47 6.13
N VAL A 143 2.35 -14.80 6.16
CA VAL A 143 2.14 -15.61 4.93
C VAL A 143 0.80 -15.27 4.28
N ALA A 144 -0.28 -15.16 5.05
CA ALA A 144 -1.58 -14.75 4.55
C ALA A 144 -1.53 -13.33 3.94
N TYR A 145 -0.79 -12.42 4.59
CA TYR A 145 -0.55 -11.08 4.10
C TYR A 145 0.15 -11.05 2.74
N ILE A 146 1.26 -11.78 2.59
CA ILE A 146 1.98 -11.91 1.33
C ILE A 146 1.06 -12.46 0.23
N GLY A 147 0.20 -13.43 0.56
CA GLY A 147 -0.77 -14.00 -0.37
C GLY A 147 -1.79 -12.97 -0.88
N VAL A 148 -2.40 -12.18 0.03
CA VAL A 148 -3.37 -11.15 -0.36
C VAL A 148 -2.70 -10.00 -1.12
N LEU A 149 -1.51 -9.59 -0.70
CA LEU A 149 -0.73 -8.55 -1.40
C LEU A 149 -0.34 -9.01 -2.82
N SER A 150 0.06 -10.28 -2.96
CA SER A 150 0.31 -10.91 -4.26
C SER A 150 -0.94 -10.93 -5.13
N LEU A 151 -2.09 -11.31 -4.55
CA LEU A 151 -3.37 -11.29 -5.25
C LEU A 151 -3.74 -9.88 -5.72
N MET A 152 -3.45 -8.84 -4.93
CA MET A 152 -3.65 -7.45 -5.34
C MET A 152 -2.80 -7.08 -6.56
N VAL A 153 -1.53 -7.47 -6.62
CA VAL A 153 -0.68 -7.21 -7.80
C VAL A 153 -1.22 -7.92 -9.05
N VAL A 154 -1.68 -9.17 -8.91
CA VAL A 154 -2.29 -9.92 -10.03
C VAL A 154 -3.60 -9.26 -10.47
N ALA A 155 -4.47 -8.87 -9.54
CA ALA A 155 -5.74 -8.20 -9.84
C ALA A 155 -5.52 -6.84 -10.50
N ALA A 156 -4.56 -6.06 -10.01
CA ALA A 156 -4.16 -4.80 -10.63
C ALA A 156 -3.63 -5.01 -12.06
N SER A 157 -2.80 -6.05 -12.25
CA SER A 157 -2.29 -6.43 -13.58
C SER A 157 -3.42 -6.82 -14.52
N ALA A 158 -4.39 -7.61 -14.05
CA ALA A 158 -5.54 -8.02 -14.85
C ALA A 158 -6.34 -6.86 -15.44
N THR A 159 -6.29 -5.66 -14.83
CA THR A 159 -6.94 -4.46 -15.39
C THR A 159 -6.29 -3.91 -16.65
N GLY A 160 -5.01 -4.27 -16.91
CA GLY A 160 -4.22 -3.71 -18.00
C GLY A 160 -3.84 -2.23 -17.83
N GLN A 161 -4.15 -1.61 -16.68
CA GLN A 161 -3.88 -0.20 -16.43
C GLN A 161 -2.48 0.00 -15.83
N PRO A 162 -1.56 0.73 -16.50
CA PRO A 162 -0.19 0.88 -16.02
C PRO A 162 -0.08 1.52 -14.63
N THR A 163 -0.95 2.47 -14.31
CA THR A 163 -0.99 3.16 -13.01
C THR A 163 -1.41 2.21 -11.88
N ALA A 164 -2.43 1.39 -12.10
CA ALA A 164 -2.86 0.35 -11.15
C ALA A 164 -1.72 -0.63 -10.86
N VAL A 165 -1.05 -1.11 -11.90
CA VAL A 165 0.07 -2.07 -11.79
C VAL A 165 1.25 -1.47 -11.04
N ALA A 166 1.68 -0.27 -11.45
CA ALA A 166 2.77 0.43 -10.79
C ALA A 166 2.45 0.73 -9.32
N GLY A 167 1.22 1.15 -9.03
CA GLY A 167 0.74 1.39 -7.67
C GLY A 167 0.77 0.13 -6.81
N ALA A 168 0.19 -0.96 -7.29
CA ALA A 168 0.17 -2.23 -6.56
C ALA A 168 1.58 -2.81 -6.35
N PHE A 169 2.46 -2.70 -7.35
CA PHE A 169 3.84 -3.15 -7.24
C PHE A 169 4.66 -2.31 -6.24
N LEU A 170 4.54 -0.98 -6.27
CA LEU A 170 5.19 -0.12 -5.28
C LEU A 170 4.68 -0.40 -3.87
N PHE A 171 3.39 -0.70 -3.71
CA PHE A 171 2.85 -1.13 -2.42
C PHE A 171 3.48 -2.45 -1.97
N TYR A 172 3.60 -3.42 -2.88
CA TYR A 172 4.28 -4.69 -2.63
C TYR A 172 5.72 -4.46 -2.14
N CYS A 173 6.47 -3.59 -2.81
CA CYS A 173 7.83 -3.22 -2.39
C CYS A 173 7.87 -2.53 -1.03
N ALA A 174 6.98 -1.57 -0.77
CA ALA A 174 6.92 -0.85 0.51
C ALA A 174 6.68 -1.80 1.70
N ASP A 175 5.79 -2.77 1.53
CA ASP A 175 5.48 -3.76 2.57
C ASP A 175 6.55 -4.83 2.71
N ALA A 176 7.18 -5.24 1.60
CA ALA A 176 8.35 -6.11 1.65
C ALA A 176 9.48 -5.45 2.46
N LEU A 177 9.80 -4.18 2.18
CA LEU A 177 10.77 -3.41 2.96
C LEU A 177 10.37 -3.28 4.44
N THR A 178 9.08 -3.06 4.73
CA THR A 178 8.57 -3.01 6.10
C THR A 178 8.76 -4.33 6.83
N GLY A 179 8.45 -5.45 6.19
CA GLY A 179 8.67 -6.79 6.74
C GLY A 179 10.15 -7.09 6.97
N TRP A 180 11.00 -6.75 6.01
CA TRP A 180 12.45 -6.95 6.12
C TRP A 180 13.04 -6.16 7.29
N ASN A 181 12.71 -4.88 7.37
CA ASN A 181 13.22 -3.98 8.41
C ASN A 181 12.77 -4.40 9.82
N ARG A 182 11.68 -5.17 9.94
CA ARG A 182 11.18 -5.69 11.22
C ARG A 182 11.79 -7.04 11.60
N PHE A 183 11.84 -7.98 10.66
CA PHE A 183 12.10 -9.40 10.98
C PHE A 183 13.49 -9.89 10.56
N ARG A 184 14.29 -9.05 9.89
CA ARG A 184 15.65 -9.39 9.46
C ARG A 184 16.64 -8.38 10.00
N GLU A 185 16.97 -7.37 9.21
CA GLU A 185 17.98 -6.38 9.55
C GLU A 185 17.43 -4.99 9.32
N PRO A 186 17.33 -4.15 10.37
CA PRO A 186 16.94 -2.77 10.21
C PRO A 186 17.98 -2.02 9.38
N THR A 187 17.55 -1.29 8.35
CA THR A 187 18.46 -0.45 7.56
C THR A 187 18.11 1.02 7.75
N ALA A 188 19.12 1.87 7.84
CA ALA A 188 18.94 3.31 8.09
C ALA A 188 18.06 4.00 7.02
N TYR A 189 18.12 3.50 5.78
CA TYR A 189 17.36 4.06 4.65
C TYR A 189 15.97 3.42 4.46
N ALA A 190 15.59 2.40 5.24
CA ALA A 190 14.30 1.72 5.09
C ALA A 190 13.13 2.69 5.29
N ARG A 191 13.15 3.52 6.34
CA ARG A 191 12.00 4.36 6.69
C ARG A 191 11.65 5.36 5.58
N PRO A 192 12.60 6.16 5.02
CA PRO A 192 12.30 7.02 3.89
C PRO A 192 11.82 6.24 2.65
N LEU A 193 12.48 5.13 2.30
CA LEU A 193 12.09 4.32 1.14
C LEU A 193 10.67 3.77 1.27
N ILE A 194 10.30 3.27 2.45
CA ILE A 194 8.94 2.79 2.76
C ILE A 194 7.94 3.94 2.62
N ALA A 195 8.22 5.13 3.19
CA ALA A 195 7.31 6.27 3.12
C ALA A 195 7.10 6.77 1.68
N VAL A 196 8.19 6.86 0.89
CA VAL A 196 8.13 7.28 -0.52
C VAL A 196 7.36 6.28 -1.36
N SER A 197 7.76 5.00 -1.33
CA SER A 197 7.10 3.94 -2.11
C SER A 197 5.64 3.77 -1.73
N TYR A 198 5.30 3.84 -0.43
CA TYR A 198 3.92 3.77 0.05
C TYR A 198 3.07 4.93 -0.47
N HIS A 199 3.54 6.18 -0.34
CA HIS A 199 2.77 7.32 -0.83
C HIS A 199 2.58 7.23 -2.35
N LEU A 200 3.66 6.99 -3.12
CA LEU A 200 3.58 6.84 -4.57
C LEU A 200 2.63 5.72 -4.99
N ALA A 201 2.62 4.59 -4.26
CA ALA A 201 1.66 3.52 -4.48
C ALA A 201 0.23 4.02 -4.34
N GLN A 202 -0.11 4.71 -3.24
CA GLN A 202 -1.44 5.25 -3.01
C GLN A 202 -1.84 6.30 -4.06
N PHE A 203 -0.94 7.19 -4.46
CA PHE A 203 -1.19 8.14 -5.55
C PHE A 203 -1.57 7.43 -6.84
N LEU A 204 -0.77 6.46 -7.26
CA LEU A 204 -0.98 5.74 -8.52
C LEU A 204 -2.27 4.92 -8.50
N LEU A 205 -2.63 4.33 -7.36
CA LEU A 205 -3.91 3.64 -7.17
C LEU A 205 -5.10 4.61 -7.27
N VAL A 206 -5.05 5.80 -6.66
CA VAL A 206 -6.14 6.77 -6.82
C VAL A 206 -6.21 7.30 -8.26
N ILE A 207 -5.06 7.51 -8.91
CA ILE A 207 -5.01 7.91 -10.33
C ILE A 207 -5.63 6.83 -11.23
N SER A 208 -5.51 5.55 -10.89
CA SER A 208 -6.12 4.45 -11.68
C SER A 208 -7.65 4.38 -11.59
N LEU A 209 -8.31 5.31 -10.89
CA LEU A 209 -9.78 5.40 -10.89
C LEU A 209 -10.33 6.10 -12.14
N VAL A 210 -9.47 6.75 -12.94
CA VAL A 210 -9.86 7.52 -14.15
C VAL A 210 -9.09 7.10 -15.39
#